data_AF-R1EPU8-F1
#
_entry.id   AF-R1EPU8-F1
#
_cell.length_a   1.000
_cell.length_b   1.000
_cell.length_c   1.000
_cell.angle_alpha   90.00
_cell.angle_beta   90.00
_cell.angle_gamma   90.00
#
_symmetry.space_group_name_H-M   'P 1'
#
loop_
_entity.id
_entity.type
_entity.pdbx_description
1 polymer ?
#
loop_
_entity_poly.entity_id
_entity_poly.type
_entity_poly.pdbx_seq_one_letter_code
_entity_poly.pdbx_strand_id
1 'polypeptide(L)'
;MGMAAADFCVSYRAAEYRGAFDAVATVFFIDTAPNLINYVEAIANCLRTGGVWINLGPLLWHFENDPPGAKNRREGGGSGPDAAAGAAQDLGIAESGSVELTDDEVVALVERFGFRIERRELPGQAAGIETGYISDPRSMLQNVYKPSFWIARKI
;
A
#
# COMPACT_ATOMS: atom_id res chain seq x y z
N MET A 1 -17.43 -16.88 0.47
CA MET A 1 -16.01 -16.48 0.61
C MET A 1 -15.36 -16.72 -0.74
N GLY A 2 -14.69 -15.72 -1.32
CA GLY A 2 -14.01 -15.81 -2.61
C GLY A 2 -12.58 -15.30 -2.50
N MET A 3 -11.71 -15.67 -3.44
CA MET A 3 -10.33 -15.18 -3.54
C MET A 3 -10.06 -14.74 -4.98
N ALA A 4 -9.31 -13.65 -5.14
CA ALA A 4 -8.83 -13.18 -6.43
C ALA A 4 -7.31 -13.39 -6.52
N ALA A 5 -6.85 -14.01 -7.61
CA ALA A 5 -5.42 -14.17 -7.90
C ALA A 5 -5.02 -13.13 -8.94
N ALA A 6 -4.80 -11.90 -8.49
CA ALA A 6 -4.49 -10.78 -9.37
C ALA A 6 -3.75 -9.67 -8.61
N ASP A 7 -3.15 -8.75 -9.36
CA ASP A 7 -2.60 -7.51 -8.82
C ASP A 7 -3.74 -6.64 -8.26
N PHE A 8 -3.53 -6.11 -7.05
CA PHE A 8 -4.53 -5.32 -6.33
C PHE A 8 -4.90 -4.03 -7.08
N CYS A 9 -3.91 -3.28 -7.56
CA CYS A 9 -4.13 -2.03 -8.28
C CYS A 9 -4.89 -2.31 -9.58
N VAL A 10 -4.39 -3.23 -10.40
CA VAL A 10 -4.96 -3.51 -11.72
C VAL A 10 -6.41 -3.98 -11.60
N SER A 11 -6.71 -4.84 -10.62
CA SER A 11 -8.05 -5.39 -10.46
C SER A 11 -9.02 -4.37 -9.86
N TYR A 12 -8.67 -3.79 -8.71
CA TYR A 12 -9.64 -3.03 -7.91
C TYR A 12 -9.74 -1.56 -8.31
N ARG A 13 -8.91 -1.08 -9.25
CA ARG A 13 -9.14 0.19 -9.96
C ARG A 13 -10.14 0.05 -11.12
N ALA A 14 -10.47 -1.16 -11.55
CA ALA A 14 -11.42 -1.37 -12.63
C ALA A 14 -12.81 -0.82 -12.27
N ALA A 15 -13.53 -0.32 -13.29
CA ALA A 15 -14.82 0.35 -13.11
C ALA A 15 -15.89 -0.58 -12.49
N GLU A 16 -15.80 -1.88 -12.73
CA GLU A 16 -16.70 -2.90 -12.18
C GLU A 16 -16.64 -3.03 -10.65
N TYR A 17 -15.50 -2.70 -10.04
CA TYR A 17 -15.33 -2.74 -8.59
C TYR A 17 -15.64 -1.42 -7.91
N ARG A 18 -16.01 -0.37 -8.66
CA ARG A 18 -16.24 0.96 -8.10
C ARG A 18 -17.36 0.93 -7.05
N GLY A 19 -17.02 1.24 -5.80
CA GLY A 19 -17.95 1.22 -4.68
C GLY A 19 -18.52 -0.16 -4.35
N ALA A 20 -17.86 -1.25 -4.77
CA ALA A 20 -18.35 -2.61 -4.56
C ALA A 20 -18.22 -3.11 -3.11
N PHE A 21 -17.39 -2.45 -2.29
CA PHE A 21 -17.10 -2.90 -0.92
C PHE A 21 -17.53 -1.89 0.15
N ASP A 22 -18.09 -2.42 1.24
CA ASP A 22 -18.43 -1.65 2.44
C ASP A 22 -17.20 -1.35 3.31
N ALA A 23 -16.20 -2.25 3.26
CA ALA A 23 -14.99 -2.17 4.05
C ALA A 23 -13.78 -2.77 3.31
N VAL A 24 -12.60 -2.22 3.58
CA VAL A 24 -11.29 -2.74 3.17
C VAL A 24 -10.40 -2.85 4.40
N ALA A 25 -9.72 -3.98 4.56
CA ALA A 25 -8.77 -4.20 5.64
C ALA A 25 -7.39 -4.51 5.06
N THR A 26 -6.40 -3.68 5.39
CA THR A 26 -4.99 -3.87 5.02
C THR A 26 -4.19 -4.25 6.25
N VAL A 27 -3.56 -5.43 6.24
CA VAL A 27 -2.77 -5.94 7.37
C VAL A 27 -1.38 -6.32 6.86
N PHE A 28 -0.34 -5.59 7.27
CA PHE A 28 1.02 -5.76 6.74
C PHE A 28 1.06 -5.73 5.20
N PHE A 29 0.42 -4.71 4.61
CA PHE A 29 0.16 -4.66 3.18
C PHE A 29 0.57 -3.36 2.51
N ILE A 30 0.29 -2.20 3.10
CA ILE A 30 0.47 -0.91 2.41
C ILE A 30 1.93 -0.61 2.06
N ASP A 31 2.86 -1.17 2.83
CA ASP A 31 4.31 -1.07 2.64
C ASP A 31 4.87 -2.04 1.58
N THR A 32 4.01 -2.85 0.98
CA THR A 32 4.33 -3.66 -0.21
C THR A 32 4.21 -2.87 -1.51
N ALA A 33 3.68 -1.64 -1.46
CA ALA A 33 3.49 -0.83 -2.66
C ALA A 33 4.82 -0.21 -3.12
N PRO A 34 5.16 -0.27 -4.43
CA PRO A 34 6.23 0.59 -4.97
C PRO A 34 5.81 2.06 -4.99
N ASN A 35 4.50 2.30 -5.13
CA ASN A 35 3.88 3.60 -5.05
C ASN A 35 2.57 3.49 -4.26
N LEU A 36 2.58 3.96 -3.01
CA LEU A 36 1.42 3.91 -2.13
C LEU A 36 0.20 4.64 -2.70
N ILE A 37 0.41 5.66 -3.53
CA ILE A 37 -0.69 6.44 -4.14
C ILE A 37 -1.60 5.51 -4.95
N ASN A 38 -1.03 4.56 -5.70
CA ASN A 38 -1.80 3.59 -6.49
C ASN A 38 -2.67 2.69 -5.59
N TYR A 39 -2.18 2.32 -4.42
CA TYR A 39 -2.96 1.54 -3.44
C TYR A 39 -4.12 2.38 -2.89
N VAL A 40 -3.85 3.64 -2.50
CA VAL A 40 -4.90 4.55 -2.01
C VAL A 40 -5.97 4.78 -3.08
N GLU A 41 -5.59 4.93 -4.34
CA GLU A 41 -6.51 5.05 -5.48
C GLU A 41 -7.38 3.81 -5.68
N ALA A 42 -6.79 2.63 -5.63
CA ALA A 42 -7.52 1.36 -5.73
C ALA A 42 -8.53 1.20 -4.58
N ILE A 43 -8.10 1.48 -3.34
CA ILE A 43 -8.96 1.43 -2.15
C ILE A 43 -10.08 2.46 -2.24
N ALA A 44 -9.75 3.69 -2.64
CA ALA A 44 -10.73 4.75 -2.86
C ALA A 44 -11.72 4.37 -3.97
N ASN A 45 -11.30 3.73 -5.05
CA ASN A 45 -12.21 3.29 -6.10
C ASN A 45 -13.17 2.22 -5.57
N CYS A 46 -12.65 1.18 -4.93
CA CYS A 46 -13.43 0.00 -4.59
C CYS A 46 -14.33 0.16 -3.36
N LEU A 47 -14.01 1.10 -2.46
CA LEU A 47 -14.88 1.45 -1.33
C LEU A 47 -16.06 2.32 -1.74
N ARG A 48 -17.26 1.99 -1.26
CA ARG A 48 -18.41 2.88 -1.37
C ARG A 48 -18.23 4.14 -0.52
N THR A 49 -18.93 5.22 -0.85
CA THR A 49 -19.02 6.39 0.04
C THR A 49 -19.60 5.99 1.39
N GLY A 50 -18.99 6.47 2.47
CA GLY A 50 -19.28 6.06 3.84
C GLY A 50 -18.67 4.72 4.26
N GLY A 51 -18.03 3.99 3.34
CA GLY A 51 -17.28 2.77 3.61
C GLY A 51 -16.03 3.03 4.44
N VAL A 52 -15.48 1.96 5.02
CA VAL A 52 -14.36 2.06 5.97
C VAL A 52 -13.10 1.36 5.47
N TRP A 53 -11.96 2.01 5.65
CA TRP A 53 -10.65 1.41 5.47
C TRP A 53 -9.99 1.26 6.84
N ILE A 54 -9.63 0.02 7.18
CA ILE A 54 -8.91 -0.34 8.39
C ILE A 54 -7.49 -0.75 8.00
N ASN A 55 -6.49 -0.12 8.60
CA ASN A 55 -5.09 -0.48 8.39
C ASN A 55 -4.42 -0.91 9.68
N LEU A 56 -3.59 -1.95 9.61
CA LEU A 56 -2.69 -2.39 10.66
C LEU A 56 -1.38 -2.88 10.04
N GLY A 57 -0.30 -2.12 10.16
CA GLY A 57 0.98 -2.58 9.65
C GLY A 57 2.13 -1.62 9.94
N PRO A 58 3.38 -2.09 9.84
CA PRO A 58 4.53 -1.22 9.81
C PRO A 58 4.59 -0.45 8.47
N LEU A 59 5.61 0.39 8.34
CA LEU A 59 6.02 1.01 7.08
C LEU A 59 7.42 0.52 6.71
N LEU A 60 7.58 -0.80 6.56
CA LEU A 60 8.82 -1.40 6.09
C LEU A 60 8.75 -1.52 4.57
N TRP A 61 9.16 -0.45 3.89
CA TRP A 61 9.01 -0.31 2.44
C TRP A 61 9.78 -1.40 1.68
N HIS A 62 9.04 -2.29 1.01
CA HIS A 62 9.59 -3.49 0.39
C HIS A 62 10.64 -3.20 -0.70
N PHE A 63 10.54 -2.04 -1.33
CA PHE A 63 11.34 -1.66 -2.50
C PHE A 63 12.40 -0.58 -2.20
N GLU A 64 12.63 -0.24 -0.93
CA GLU A 64 13.59 0.79 -0.50
C GLU A 64 14.98 0.61 -1.13
N ASN A 65 15.48 -0.63 -1.11
CA ASN A 65 16.82 -0.94 -1.62
C ASN A 65 16.83 -1.44 -3.07
N ASP A 66 15.70 -1.93 -3.57
CA ASP A 66 15.58 -2.55 -4.90
C ASP A 66 14.29 -2.11 -5.63
N PRO A 67 14.19 -0.86 -6.10
CA PRO A 67 12.99 -0.37 -6.79
C PRO A 67 12.70 -1.20 -8.07
N PRO A 68 11.42 -1.51 -8.37
CA PRO A 68 11.06 -2.15 -9.63
C PRO A 68 11.59 -1.33 -10.82
N GLY A 69 11.99 -2.02 -11.89
CA GLY A 69 12.58 -1.37 -13.08
C GLY A 69 13.98 -0.77 -12.90
N ALA A 70 14.57 -0.74 -11.69
CA ALA A 70 15.94 -0.24 -11.49
C ALA A 70 17.00 -1.10 -12.20
N LYS A 71 16.77 -2.42 -12.35
CA LYS A 71 17.67 -3.35 -13.06
C LYS A 71 17.73 -3.09 -14.57
N ASN A 72 16.66 -2.58 -15.19
CA ASN A 72 16.65 -2.22 -16.61
C ASN A 72 17.59 -1.05 -16.96
N ARG A 73 18.05 -0.28 -15.96
CA ARG A 73 19.01 0.83 -16.17
C ARG A 73 20.47 0.43 -16.05
N ARG A 74 20.80 -0.71 -15.40
CA ARG A 74 22.20 -1.08 -15.11
C ARG A 74 22.85 -2.00 -16.16
N GLU A 75 22.06 -2.72 -16.97
CA GLU A 75 22.60 -3.69 -17.95
C GLU A 75 22.22 -3.46 -19.43
N GLY A 76 21.53 -2.38 -19.80
CA GLY A 76 21.02 -2.19 -21.16
C GLY A 76 21.45 -0.90 -21.85
N GLY A 77 22.60 -0.91 -22.51
CA GLY A 77 22.89 0.06 -23.57
C GLY A 77 21.91 -0.14 -24.74
N GLY A 78 21.13 0.90 -25.04
CA GLY A 78 20.34 0.99 -26.27
C GLY A 78 18.82 0.89 -26.08
N SER A 79 18.17 2.02 -25.81
CA SER A 79 16.81 2.26 -26.33
C SER A 79 16.76 3.68 -26.87
N GLY A 80 16.59 3.78 -28.19
CA GLY A 80 16.35 5.04 -28.88
C GLY A 80 14.97 5.63 -28.52
N PRO A 81 14.63 6.83 -29.02
CA PRO A 81 13.50 7.62 -28.56
C PRO A 81 12.09 7.07 -28.89
N ASP A 82 11.98 5.90 -29.50
CA ASP A 82 10.80 5.53 -30.31
C ASP A 82 9.88 4.46 -29.70
N ALA A 83 9.92 4.21 -28.38
CA ALA A 83 9.21 3.07 -27.76
C ALA A 83 8.23 3.39 -26.62
N ALA A 84 7.53 4.53 -26.60
CA ALA A 84 6.51 4.79 -25.58
C ALA A 84 5.24 5.54 -26.06
N ALA A 85 4.94 5.51 -27.35
CA ALA A 85 3.65 5.99 -27.89
C ALA A 85 2.59 4.85 -28.00
N GLY A 86 2.69 3.84 -27.14
CA GLY A 86 1.66 2.81 -26.94
C GLY A 86 0.94 3.09 -25.62
N ALA A 87 -0.40 3.00 -25.60
CA ALA A 87 -1.26 3.30 -24.45
C ALA A 87 -0.60 2.93 -23.11
N ALA A 88 -0.57 3.88 -22.17
CA ALA A 88 -0.06 3.69 -20.81
C ALA A 88 -0.72 2.46 -20.18
N GLN A 89 -0.02 1.33 -20.21
CA GLN A 89 -0.45 0.11 -19.53
C GLN A 89 -0.18 0.32 -18.04
N ASP A 90 -1.22 0.21 -17.22
CA ASP A 90 -1.08 0.14 -15.76
C ASP A 90 -0.31 -1.14 -15.44
N LEU A 91 0.95 -1.00 -15.04
CA LEU A 91 1.83 -2.12 -14.72
C LEU A 91 1.67 -2.59 -13.27
N GLY A 92 0.74 -2.01 -12.50
CA GLY A 92 0.49 -2.36 -11.10
C GLY A 92 1.75 -2.23 -10.24
N ILE A 93 2.08 -3.28 -9.49
CA ILE A 93 3.30 -3.33 -8.66
C ILE A 93 4.61 -3.39 -9.48
N ALA A 94 4.56 -3.57 -10.81
CA ALA A 94 5.75 -3.58 -11.65
C ALA A 94 6.15 -2.17 -12.14
N GLU A 95 5.37 -1.14 -11.82
CA GLU A 95 5.74 0.26 -12.09
C GLU A 95 7.05 0.63 -11.40
N SER A 96 7.92 1.35 -12.13
CA SER A 96 9.24 1.68 -11.63
C SER A 96 9.22 2.80 -10.59
N GLY A 97 9.91 2.60 -9.46
CA GLY A 97 10.06 3.60 -8.41
C GLY A 97 9.87 3.03 -7.01
N SER A 98 10.24 3.81 -6.00
CA SER A 98 9.91 3.56 -4.60
C SER A 98 9.48 4.90 -4.00
N VAL A 99 8.29 4.94 -3.41
CA VAL A 99 7.77 6.11 -2.68
C VAL A 99 7.63 5.74 -1.22
N GLU A 100 8.64 6.13 -0.45
CA GLU A 100 8.71 5.87 0.99
C GLU A 100 8.16 7.07 1.76
N LEU A 101 7.02 6.87 2.43
CA LEU A 101 6.39 7.90 3.24
C LEU A 101 6.54 7.59 4.73
N THR A 102 6.61 8.63 5.54
CA THR A 102 6.43 8.53 7.00
C THR A 102 4.95 8.29 7.34
N ASP A 103 4.65 7.80 8.54
CA ASP A 103 3.27 7.54 8.97
C ASP A 103 2.38 8.80 8.94
N ASP A 104 2.93 9.96 9.28
CA ASP A 104 2.21 11.23 9.19
C ASP A 104 1.92 11.62 7.73
N GLU A 105 2.85 11.38 6.80
CA GLU A 105 2.64 11.62 5.38
C GLU A 105 1.64 10.63 4.77
N VAL A 106 1.66 9.36 5.19
CA VAL A 106 0.64 8.37 4.80
C VAL A 106 -0.74 8.87 5.21
N VAL A 107 -0.92 9.28 6.46
CA VAL A 107 -2.22 9.77 6.94
C VAL A 107 -2.65 11.03 6.19
N ALA A 108 -1.74 11.99 6.00
CA ALA A 108 -2.04 13.19 5.24
C ALA A 108 -2.46 12.86 3.79
N LEU A 109 -1.79 11.89 3.15
CA LEU A 109 -2.15 11.41 1.82
C LEU A 109 -3.56 10.79 1.81
N VAL A 110 -3.85 9.90 2.76
CA VAL A 110 -5.17 9.27 2.89
C VAL A 110 -6.27 10.32 3.03
N GLU A 111 -6.06 11.35 3.86
CA GLU A 111 -7.02 12.46 4.01
C GLU A 111 -7.20 13.27 2.71
N ARG A 112 -6.11 13.52 1.97
CA ARG A 112 -6.17 14.20 0.66
C ARG A 112 -6.98 13.42 -0.37
N PHE A 113 -7.08 12.10 -0.23
CA PHE A 113 -7.89 11.23 -1.09
C PHE A 113 -9.37 11.13 -0.66
N GLY A 114 -9.83 12.00 0.22
CA GLY A 114 -11.25 12.08 0.61
C GLY A 114 -11.62 11.09 1.71
N PHE A 115 -10.66 10.66 2.52
CA PHE A 115 -10.93 9.92 3.74
C PHE A 115 -10.86 10.82 4.97
N ARG A 116 -11.59 10.44 6.02
CA ARG A 116 -11.47 11.03 7.35
C ARG A 116 -10.98 9.97 8.32
N ILE A 117 -9.87 10.21 9.01
CA ILE A 117 -9.40 9.33 10.07
C ILE A 117 -10.35 9.42 11.27
N GLU A 118 -10.94 8.29 11.67
CA GLU A 118 -11.84 8.19 12.83
C GLU A 118 -11.13 7.68 14.08
N ARG A 119 -10.09 6.87 13.90
CA ARG A 119 -9.22 6.35 14.98
C ARG A 119 -7.81 6.20 14.42
N ARG A 120 -6.80 6.57 15.20
CA ARG A 120 -5.38 6.33 14.92
C ARG A 120 -4.66 6.03 16.22
N GLU A 121 -3.86 4.97 16.22
CA GLU A 121 -2.97 4.59 17.30
C GLU A 121 -1.55 4.62 16.76
N LEU A 122 -0.72 5.47 17.37
CA LEU A 122 0.63 5.71 16.91
C LEU A 122 1.59 4.63 17.42
N PRO A 123 2.58 4.24 16.60
CA PRO A 123 3.70 3.42 17.04
C PRO A 123 4.36 3.98 18.32
N GLY A 124 4.59 3.13 19.31
CA GLY A 124 5.39 3.48 20.50
C GLY A 124 4.68 4.31 21.57
N GLN A 125 3.37 4.59 21.45
CA GLN A 125 2.59 5.12 22.57
C GLN A 125 2.28 4.06 23.62
N ALA A 126 1.91 4.45 24.84
CA ALA A 126 1.66 3.53 25.96
C ALA A 126 0.52 2.51 25.70
N ALA A 127 -0.38 2.82 24.76
CA ALA A 127 -1.43 1.91 24.27
C ALA A 127 -1.16 1.38 22.84
N GLY A 128 0.03 1.62 22.30
CA GLY A 128 0.41 1.22 20.95
C GLY A 128 0.55 -0.29 20.82
N ILE A 129 0.23 -0.79 19.64
CA ILE A 129 0.34 -2.22 19.32
C ILE A 129 1.81 -2.56 19.10
N GLU A 130 2.25 -3.70 19.63
CA GLU A 130 3.52 -4.33 19.30
C GLU A 130 3.24 -5.76 18.82
N THR A 131 3.88 -6.18 17.73
CA THR A 131 3.65 -7.51 17.15
C THR A 131 4.88 -8.03 16.41
N GLY A 132 5.04 -9.35 16.37
CA GLY A 132 5.98 -10.00 15.46
C GLY A 132 5.34 -10.28 14.10
N TYR A 133 6.14 -10.82 13.18
CA TYR A 133 5.68 -11.39 11.91
C TYR A 133 6.50 -12.65 11.63
N ILE A 134 5.84 -13.81 11.62
CA ILE A 134 6.49 -15.13 11.46
C ILE A 134 7.68 -15.27 12.44
N SER A 135 7.46 -14.95 13.72
CA SER A 135 8.49 -15.00 14.76
C SER A 135 8.42 -16.30 15.58
N ASP A 136 9.58 -16.83 16.00
CA ASP A 136 9.65 -17.88 17.02
C ASP A 136 9.76 -17.23 18.40
N PRO A 137 8.75 -17.35 19.29
CA PRO A 137 8.78 -16.72 20.61
C PRO A 137 9.88 -17.28 21.54
N ARG A 138 10.52 -18.40 21.18
CA ARG A 138 11.64 -18.98 21.93
C ARG A 138 13.01 -18.52 21.43
N SER A 139 13.06 -17.82 20.29
CA SER A 139 14.32 -17.28 19.76
C SER A 139 14.88 -16.22 20.70
N MET A 140 16.21 -16.21 20.87
CA MET A 140 16.91 -15.13 21.57
C MET A 140 16.88 -13.81 20.79
N LEU A 141 16.72 -13.87 19.47
CA LEU A 141 16.54 -12.71 18.59
C LEU A 141 15.05 -12.57 18.25
N GLN A 142 14.46 -11.43 18.59
CA GLN A 142 13.06 -11.10 18.27
C GLN A 142 13.02 -9.87 17.36
N ASN A 143 12.34 -9.98 16.22
CA ASN A 143 12.00 -8.84 15.39
C ASN A 143 10.59 -8.38 15.79
N VAL A 144 10.47 -7.16 16.28
CA VAL A 144 9.21 -6.57 16.74
C VAL A 144 8.88 -5.35 15.90
N TYR A 145 7.65 -5.32 15.40
CA TYR A 145 7.07 -4.16 14.72
C TYR A 145 6.20 -3.37 15.68
N LYS A 146 6.23 -2.06 15.54
CA LYS A 146 5.28 -1.12 16.17
C LYS A 146 4.39 -0.58 15.05
N PRO A 147 3.36 -1.33 14.63
CA PRO A 147 2.55 -0.94 13.48
C PRO A 147 1.76 0.34 13.74
N SER A 148 1.48 1.07 12.67
CA SER A 148 0.46 2.10 12.65
C SER A 148 -0.91 1.42 12.49
N PHE A 149 -1.82 1.74 13.40
CA PHE A 149 -3.21 1.29 13.31
C PHE A 149 -4.13 2.48 13.13
N TRP A 150 -5.04 2.40 12.16
CA TRP A 150 -6.06 3.41 12.00
C TRP A 150 -7.31 2.89 11.29
N ILE A 151 -8.41 3.61 11.50
CA ILE A 151 -9.69 3.43 10.83
C ILE A 151 -10.01 4.75 10.12
N ALA A 152 -10.18 4.69 8.81
CA ALA A 152 -10.53 5.83 7.97
C ALA A 152 -11.89 5.61 7.31
N ARG A 153 -12.74 6.62 7.27
CA ARG A 153 -14.02 6.59 6.56
C ARG A 153 -13.92 7.36 5.26
N LYS A 154 -14.36 6.77 4.15
CA LYS A 154 -14.48 7.47 2.87
C LYS A 154 -15.65 8.45 2.92
N ILE A 155 -15.40 9.72 2.61
CA ILE A 155 -16.40 10.80 2.60
C ILE A 155 -17.11 10.89 1.25
#